data_AF-A0A843UNV6-F1
#
_entry.id   AF-A0A843UNV6-F1
#
_cell.length_a   1.000
_cell.length_b   1.000
_cell.length_c   1.000
_cell.angle_alpha   90.00
_cell.angle_beta   90.00
_cell.angle_gamma   90.00
#
_symmetry.space_group_name_H-M   'P 1'
#
loop_
_entity.id
_entity.type
_entity.pdbx_description
1 polymer ?
#
loop_
_entity_poly.entity_id
_entity_poly.type
_entity_poly.pdbx_seq_one_letter_code
_entity_poly.pdbx_strand_id
1 'polypeptide(L)'
;MQCAIHPDEYSRVSMCSSAKEMWDKLKLIYEATSEVKETKANILVYEYEMFKMSQMETISNIFARLCNITNGLKALGKKYIDSEIVRKVLRSLPPVWHTKAIVIEDFKNLSTLTVEELIESLMTYEINLKREEVEQPMLLKSN
;
A
#
# COMPACT_ATOMS: atom_id res chain seq x y z
N MET A 1 14.20 -20.58 -32.92
CA MET A 1 15.01 -20.55 -31.68
C MET A 1 15.06 -19.09 -31.25
N GLN A 2 14.12 -18.68 -30.39
CA GLN A 2 13.93 -17.28 -30.03
C GLN A 2 14.95 -16.96 -28.93
N CYS A 3 15.97 -16.16 -29.24
CA CYS A 3 16.97 -15.76 -28.26
C CYS A 3 16.30 -15.00 -27.11
N ALA A 4 16.36 -15.59 -25.91
CA ALA A 4 15.73 -15.13 -24.67
C ALA A 4 16.53 -14.01 -23.98
N ILE A 5 17.12 -13.09 -24.74
CA ILE A 5 17.95 -12.02 -24.20
C ILE A 5 17.37 -10.69 -24.69
N HIS A 6 16.92 -9.85 -23.76
CA HIS A 6 16.40 -8.53 -24.08
C HIS A 6 17.52 -7.69 -24.74
N PRO A 7 17.25 -6.80 -25.72
CA PRO A 7 18.29 -6.02 -26.39
C PRO A 7 19.24 -5.26 -25.45
N ASP A 8 18.71 -4.82 -24.29
CA ASP A 8 19.46 -4.18 -23.20
C ASP A 8 20.43 -5.11 -22.47
N GLU A 9 20.14 -6.41 -22.43
CA GLU A 9 21.02 -7.42 -21.85
C GLU A 9 22.13 -7.78 -22.83
N TYR A 10 21.81 -7.88 -24.13
CA TYR A 10 22.79 -8.15 -25.19
C TYR A 10 23.85 -7.06 -25.28
N SER A 11 23.46 -5.78 -25.28
CA SER A 11 24.41 -4.65 -25.34
C SER A 11 25.39 -4.60 -24.16
N ARG A 12 24.99 -5.16 -23.00
CA ARG A 12 25.81 -5.19 -21.79
C ARG A 12 26.81 -6.34 -21.78
N VAL A 13 26.52 -7.45 -22.46
CA VAL A 13 27.40 -8.64 -22.50
C VAL A 13 28.13 -8.83 -23.84
N SER A 14 27.82 -8.03 -24.86
CA SER A 14 28.37 -8.13 -26.22
C SER A 14 29.87 -7.85 -26.33
N MET A 15 30.47 -7.19 -25.33
CA MET A 15 31.92 -6.91 -25.28
C MET A 15 32.73 -7.99 -24.55
N CYS A 16 32.08 -9.05 -24.04
CA CYS A 16 32.78 -10.12 -23.34
C CYS A 16 33.55 -11.01 -24.32
N SER A 17 34.80 -11.33 -23.98
CA SER A 17 35.74 -12.04 -24.86
C SER A 17 35.64 -13.56 -24.75
N SER A 18 34.90 -14.06 -23.75
CA SER A 18 34.74 -15.48 -23.47
C SER A 18 33.34 -15.81 -22.92
N ALA A 19 32.92 -17.06 -23.09
CA ALA A 19 31.68 -17.57 -22.53
C ALA A 19 31.65 -17.48 -20.99
N LYS A 20 32.81 -17.64 -20.34
CA LYS A 20 32.93 -17.50 -18.88
C LYS A 20 32.65 -16.07 -18.42
N GLU A 21 33.26 -15.09 -19.08
CA GLU A 21 33.08 -13.68 -18.77
C GLU A 21 31.62 -13.24 -19.00
N MET A 22 31.01 -13.71 -20.08
CA MET A 22 29.59 -13.49 -20.35
C MET A 22 28.69 -14.08 -19.25
N TRP A 23 28.96 -15.31 -18.81
CA TRP A 23 28.22 -15.96 -17.73
C TRP A 23 28.36 -15.23 -16.39
N ASP A 24 29.58 -14.86 -16.01
CA ASP A 24 29.85 -14.13 -14.76
C ASP A 24 29.14 -12.77 -14.76
N LYS A 25 29.11 -12.08 -15.90
CA LYS A 25 28.43 -10.80 -16.06
C LYS A 25 26.91 -10.93 -15.99
N LEU A 26 26.33 -11.94 -16.64
CA LEU A 26 24.90 -12.25 -16.53
C LEU A 26 24.54 -12.55 -15.07
N LYS A 27 25.30 -13.42 -14.40
CA LYS A 27 25.08 -13.76 -13.00
C LYS A 27 25.07 -12.52 -12.12
N LEU A 28 26.07 -11.64 -12.26
CA LEU A 28 26.13 -10.38 -11.51
C LEU A 28 24.91 -9.47 -11.76
N ILE A 29 24.48 -9.33 -13.02
CA ILE A 29 23.30 -8.51 -13.38
C ILE A 29 22.02 -9.08 -12.75
N TYR A 30 21.83 -10.39 -12.82
CA TYR A 30 20.66 -11.05 -12.25
C TYR A 30 20.66 -10.98 -10.72
N GLU A 31 21.81 -11.19 -10.07
CA GLU A 31 21.97 -11.03 -8.61
C GLU A 31 21.67 -9.59 -8.17
N ALA A 32 22.27 -8.59 -8.82
CA ALA A 32 22.00 -7.17 -8.51
C ALA A 32 20.53 -6.81 -8.74
N THR A 33 19.90 -7.34 -9.81
CA THR A 33 18.47 -7.14 -10.06
C THR A 33 17.61 -7.80 -8.97
N SER A 34 18.03 -8.96 -8.45
CA SER A 34 17.38 -9.65 -7.34
C SER A 34 17.48 -8.83 -6.05
N GLU A 35 18.68 -8.34 -5.72
CA GLU A 35 18.93 -7.53 -4.52
C GLU A 35 18.14 -6.21 -4.55
N VAL A 36 18.06 -5.55 -5.70
CA VAL A 36 17.25 -4.34 -5.86
C VAL A 36 15.76 -4.62 -5.67
N LYS A 37 15.25 -5.73 -6.23
CA LYS A 37 13.86 -6.16 -6.04
C LYS A 37 13.56 -6.46 -4.57
N GLU A 38 14.47 -7.16 -3.90
CA GLU A 38 14.35 -7.50 -2.49
C GLU A 38 14.36 -6.25 -1.60
N THR A 39 15.31 -5.34 -1.85
CA THR A 39 15.39 -4.06 -1.13
C THR A 39 14.10 -3.25 -1.30
N LYS A 40 13.57 -3.14 -2.52
CA LYS A 40 12.31 -2.47 -2.79
C LYS A 40 11.14 -3.14 -2.07
N ALA A 41 11.10 -4.47 -2.05
CA ALA A 41 10.07 -5.21 -1.33
C ALA A 41 10.15 -4.94 0.18
N ASN A 42 11.35 -4.90 0.76
CA ASN A 42 11.56 -4.63 2.18
C ASN A 42 11.13 -3.21 2.57
N ILE A 43 11.43 -2.21 1.74
CA ILE A 43 10.96 -0.83 1.95
C ILE A 43 9.44 -0.78 1.95
N LEU A 44 8.78 -1.38 0.95
CA LEU A 44 7.32 -1.38 0.87
C LEU A 44 6.66 -2.17 2.01
N VAL A 45 7.27 -3.27 2.46
CA VAL A 45 6.80 -4.00 3.65
C VAL A 45 6.90 -3.11 4.87
N TYR A 46 8.02 -2.41 5.06
CA TYR A 46 8.18 -1.47 6.17
C TYR A 46 7.15 -0.34 6.12
N GLU A 47 6.91 0.26 4.95
CA GLU A 47 5.87 1.28 4.75
C GLU A 47 4.48 0.73 5.07
N TYR A 48 4.18 -0.51 4.67
CA TYR A 48 2.94 -1.18 5.01
C TYR A 48 2.82 -1.41 6.52
N GLU A 49 3.87 -1.91 7.19
CA GLU A 49 3.87 -2.16 8.63
C GLU A 49 3.74 -0.88 9.46
N MET A 50 4.40 0.19 9.03
CA MET A 50 4.35 1.50 9.70
C MET A 50 3.18 2.37 9.26
N PHE A 51 2.34 1.88 8.34
CA PHE A 51 1.22 2.63 7.80
C PHE A 51 0.28 3.13 8.90
N LYS A 52 0.14 4.45 8.99
CA LYS A 52 -0.74 5.19 9.90
C LYS A 52 -1.33 6.39 9.16
N MET A 53 -2.58 6.69 9.44
CA MET A 53 -3.26 7.88 8.97
C MET A 53 -2.83 9.09 9.82
N SER A 54 -2.55 10.21 9.17
CA SER A 54 -2.25 11.47 9.87
C SER A 54 -3.54 12.16 10.31
N GLN A 55 -3.48 13.00 11.35
CA GLN A 55 -4.65 13.70 11.93
C GLN A 55 -5.48 14.52 10.92
N MET A 56 -4.81 15.13 9.93
CA MET A 56 -5.44 15.98 8.90
C MET A 56 -5.53 15.30 7.52
N GLU A 57 -5.18 14.02 7.45
CA GLU A 57 -5.25 13.26 6.21
C GLU A 57 -6.69 12.81 5.95
N THR A 58 -7.13 12.75 4.69
CA THR A 58 -8.47 12.26 4.36
C THR A 58 -8.47 10.76 4.11
N ILE A 59 -9.63 10.13 4.23
CA ILE A 59 -9.82 8.71 3.90
C ILE A 59 -9.41 8.39 2.45
N SER A 60 -9.71 9.29 1.50
CA SER A 60 -9.28 9.13 0.11
C SER A 60 -7.76 9.11 -0.04
N ASN A 61 -7.05 9.97 0.71
CA ASN A 61 -5.59 10.05 0.64
C ASN A 61 -4.93 8.79 1.22
N ILE A 62 -5.40 8.29 2.36
CA ILE A 62 -4.86 7.04 2.91
C ILE A 62 -5.15 5.86 1.99
N PHE A 63 -6.34 5.82 1.36
CA PHE A 63 -6.68 4.74 0.44
C PHE A 63 -5.76 4.73 -0.77
N ALA A 64 -5.51 5.88 -1.38
CA ALA A 64 -4.57 6.00 -2.50
C ALA A 64 -3.15 5.54 -2.13
N ARG A 65 -2.64 5.95 -0.96
CA ARG A 65 -1.33 5.51 -0.47
C ARG A 65 -1.27 4.00 -0.22
N LEU A 66 -2.31 3.44 0.41
CA LEU A 66 -2.39 2.02 0.69
C LEU A 66 -2.41 1.20 -0.61
N CYS A 67 -3.19 1.64 -1.60
CA CYS A 67 -3.23 1.05 -2.95
C CYS A 67 -1.85 1.08 -3.62
N ASN A 68 -1.10 2.19 -3.51
CA ASN A 68 0.24 2.26 -4.07
C ASN A 68 1.19 1.23 -3.43
N ILE A 69 1.13 1.08 -2.10
CA ILE A 69 1.96 0.13 -1.36
C ILE A 69 1.57 -1.32 -1.72
N THR A 70 0.28 -1.66 -1.66
CA THR A 70 -0.20 -3.02 -1.94
C THR A 70 -0.01 -3.43 -3.39
N ASN A 71 -0.18 -2.50 -4.34
CA ASN A 71 0.12 -2.75 -5.76
C ASN A 71 1.62 -2.93 -6.00
N GLY A 72 2.46 -2.13 -5.34
CA GLY A 72 3.91 -2.29 -5.39
C GLY A 72 4.37 -3.65 -4.88
N LEU A 73 3.83 -4.10 -3.74
CA LEU A 73 4.11 -5.41 -3.17
C LEU A 73 3.60 -6.54 -4.06
N LYS A 74 2.40 -6.39 -4.64
CA LYS A 74 1.81 -7.35 -5.58
C LYS A 74 2.68 -7.53 -6.82
N ALA A 75 3.22 -6.45 -7.37
CA ALA A 75 4.15 -6.49 -8.50
C ALA A 75 5.47 -7.20 -8.18
N LEU A 76 5.85 -7.26 -6.89
CA LEU A 76 7.02 -7.97 -6.38
C LEU A 76 6.69 -9.39 -5.87
N GLY A 77 5.47 -9.88 -6.10
CA GLY A 77 5.03 -11.23 -5.74
C GLY A 77 4.49 -11.39 -4.31
N LYS A 78 4.38 -10.31 -3.53
CA LYS A 78 3.76 -10.31 -2.18
C LYS A 78 2.34 -9.77 -2.26
N LYS A 79 1.33 -10.63 -2.03
CA LYS A 79 -0.09 -10.24 -2.06
C LYS A 79 -0.68 -10.29 -0.65
N TYR A 80 -1.44 -9.27 -0.30
CA TYR A 80 -2.29 -9.24 0.90
C TYR A 80 -3.74 -9.52 0.51
N ILE A 81 -4.46 -10.25 1.35
CA ILE A 81 -5.90 -10.46 1.19
C ILE A 81 -6.68 -9.33 1.85
N ASP A 82 -7.92 -9.11 1.38
CA ASP A 82 -8.76 -8.00 1.84
C ASP A 82 -8.87 -7.93 3.36
N SER A 83 -9.07 -9.08 4.03
CA SER A 83 -9.18 -9.11 5.48
C SER A 83 -7.93 -8.58 6.21
N GLU A 84 -6.73 -8.77 5.65
CA GLU A 84 -5.48 -8.21 6.19
C GLU A 84 -5.44 -6.70 5.99
N ILE A 85 -5.83 -6.24 4.81
CA ILE A 85 -5.87 -4.82 4.45
C ILE A 85 -6.93 -4.09 5.29
N VAL A 86 -8.12 -4.66 5.47
CA VAL A 86 -9.20 -4.14 6.32
C VAL A 86 -8.73 -3.94 7.75
N ARG A 87 -8.14 -4.99 8.35
CA ARG A 87 -7.55 -4.90 9.70
C ARG A 87 -6.44 -3.85 9.76
N LYS A 88 -5.65 -3.72 8.69
CA LYS A 88 -4.58 -2.74 8.61
C LYS A 88 -5.13 -1.31 8.60
N VAL A 89 -6.16 -1.04 7.79
CA VAL A 89 -6.82 0.27 7.73
C VAL A 89 -7.38 0.63 9.10
N LEU A 90 -8.18 -0.25 9.72
CA LEU A 90 -8.80 0.02 11.03
C LEU A 90 -7.77 0.38 12.11
N ARG A 91 -6.65 -0.35 12.17
CA ARG A 91 -5.55 -0.07 13.13
C ARG A 91 -4.74 1.18 12.80
N SER A 92 -4.81 1.66 11.56
CA SER A 92 -4.07 2.84 11.11
C SER A 92 -4.80 4.15 11.42
N LEU A 93 -6.10 4.08 11.74
CA LEU A 93 -6.95 5.26 11.99
C LEU A 93 -6.53 5.98 13.28
N PRO A 94 -6.60 7.33 13.33
CA PRO A 94 -6.25 8.09 14.52
C PRO A 94 -7.34 7.97 15.60
N PRO A 95 -7.06 8.37 16.85
CA PRO A 95 -7.96 8.15 17.98
C PRO A 95 -9.39 8.67 17.81
N VAL A 96 -9.58 9.76 17.06
CA VAL A 96 -10.90 10.34 16.78
C VAL A 96 -11.83 9.39 16.02
N TRP A 97 -11.30 8.32 15.41
CA TRP A 97 -12.07 7.31 14.68
C TRP A 97 -12.33 6.03 15.49
N HIS A 98 -11.80 5.92 16.72
CA HIS A 98 -11.88 4.67 17.49
C HIS A 98 -13.31 4.17 17.69
N THR A 99 -14.25 5.05 17.99
CA THR A 99 -15.67 4.68 18.15
C THR A 99 -16.21 4.04 16.87
N LYS A 100 -15.93 4.62 15.70
CA LYS A 100 -16.35 4.07 14.41
C LYS A 100 -15.67 2.74 14.09
N ALA A 101 -14.38 2.62 14.41
CA ALA A 101 -13.61 1.39 14.21
C ALA A 101 -14.19 0.24 15.05
N ILE A 102 -14.44 0.45 16.34
CA ILE A 102 -15.04 -0.56 17.23
C ILE A 102 -16.41 -1.01 16.71
N VAL A 103 -17.27 -0.07 16.30
CA VAL A 103 -18.58 -0.42 15.71
C VAL A 103 -18.43 -1.26 14.43
N ILE A 104 -17.40 -1.01 13.61
CA ILE A 104 -17.16 -1.87 12.45
C ILE A 104 -16.69 -3.26 12.89
N GLU A 105 -15.80 -3.35 13.87
CA GLU A 105 -15.26 -4.61 14.39
C GLU A 105 -16.34 -5.49 15.06
N ASP A 106 -17.26 -4.88 15.81
CA ASP A 106 -18.33 -5.59 16.54
C ASP A 106 -19.47 -6.06 15.64
N PHE A 107 -19.83 -5.26 14.63
CA PHE A 107 -21.04 -5.51 13.82
C PHE A 107 -20.74 -6.13 12.44
N LYS A 108 -19.50 -6.06 11.94
CA LYS A 108 -19.13 -6.63 10.63
C LYS A 108 -18.18 -7.80 10.79
N ASN A 109 -18.36 -8.80 9.93
CA ASN A 109 -17.38 -9.88 9.80
C ASN A 109 -16.18 -9.40 8.98
N LEU A 110 -15.07 -9.09 9.65
CA LEU A 110 -13.84 -8.61 9.01
C LEU A 110 -13.18 -9.62 8.05
N SER A 111 -13.58 -10.89 8.12
CA SER A 111 -13.07 -11.92 7.20
C SER A 111 -13.77 -11.90 5.84
N THR A 112 -14.96 -11.29 5.74
CA THR A 112 -15.75 -11.20 4.50
C THR A 112 -15.90 -9.77 3.99
N LEU A 113 -15.65 -8.77 4.85
CA LEU A 113 -15.70 -7.37 4.49
C LEU A 113 -14.63 -7.04 3.44
N THR A 114 -15.02 -6.43 2.33
CA THR A 114 -14.06 -5.98 1.32
C THR A 114 -13.42 -4.65 1.71
N VAL A 115 -12.29 -4.32 1.07
CA VAL A 115 -11.61 -3.04 1.31
C VAL A 115 -12.50 -1.89 0.82
N GLU A 116 -13.17 -2.05 -0.32
CA GLU A 116 -14.05 -1.05 -0.91
C GLU A 116 -15.22 -0.72 0.03
N GLU A 117 -15.90 -1.73 0.57
CA GLU A 117 -17.02 -1.54 1.52
C GLU A 117 -16.58 -0.84 2.81
N LEU A 118 -15.36 -1.13 3.29
CA LEU A 118 -14.79 -0.42 4.43
C LEU A 118 -14.56 1.05 4.10
N ILE A 119 -13.89 1.33 2.99
CA ILE A 119 -13.52 2.69 2.58
C ILE A 119 -14.75 3.56 2.36
N GLU A 120 -15.79 3.05 1.70
CA GLU A 120 -17.06 3.77 1.54
C GLU A 120 -17.72 4.11 2.87
N SER A 121 -17.69 3.18 3.83
CA SER A 121 -18.23 3.41 5.17
C SER A 121 -17.46 4.49 5.93
N LEU A 122 -16.13 4.50 5.80
CA LEU A 122 -15.25 5.50 6.41
C LEU A 122 -15.39 6.88 5.75
N MET A 123 -15.50 6.94 4.43
CA MET A 123 -15.74 8.21 3.70
C MET A 123 -17.08 8.84 4.10
N THR A 124 -18.14 8.04 4.18
CA THR A 124 -19.46 8.51 4.63
C THR A 124 -19.38 9.10 6.04
N TYR A 125 -18.65 8.44 6.94
CA TYR A 125 -18.44 8.95 8.30
C TYR A 125 -17.59 10.22 8.33
N GLU A 126 -16.56 10.34 7.47
CA GLU A 126 -15.75 11.56 7.33
C GLU A 126 -16.62 12.78 6.96
N ILE A 127 -17.56 12.61 6.03
CA ILE A 127 -18.46 13.68 5.59
C ILE A 127 -19.34 14.14 6.75
N ASN A 128 -19.86 13.20 7.55
CA ASN A 128 -20.72 13.53 8.69
C ASN A 128 -19.94 14.25 9.80
N LEU A 129 -18.73 13.80 10.13
CA LEU A 129 -17.86 14.46 11.09
C LEU A 129 -17.59 15.92 10.72
N LYS A 130 -17.23 16.18 9.45
CA LYS A 130 -17.00 17.55 8.95
C LYS A 130 -18.26 18.42 9.03
N ARG A 131 -19.45 17.82 8.90
CA ARG A 131 -20.73 18.53 9.00
C ARG A 131 -20.99 18.99 10.44
N GLU A 132 -20.77 18.12 11.40
CA GLU A 132 -20.91 18.41 12.83
C GLU A 132 -19.91 19.50 13.30
N GLU A 133 -18.67 19.46 12.81
CA GLU A 133 -17.67 20.49 13.07
C GLU A 133 -18.04 21.89 12.54
N VAL A 134 -18.85 21.96 11.48
CA VAL A 134 -19.31 23.23 10.89
C VAL A 134 -20.58 23.74 11.58
N GLU A 135 -21.45 22.86 12.06
CA GLU A 135 -22.70 23.21 12.73
C GLU A 135 -22.49 23.65 14.19
N GLN A 136 -21.57 23.02 14.95
CA GLN A 136 -21.30 23.38 16.35
C GLN A 136 -20.82 24.84 16.57
N PRO A 137 -19.91 25.41 15.76
CA PRO A 137 -19.49 26.81 15.89
C PRO A 137 -20.57 27.82 15.53
N MET A 138 -21.54 27.45 14.67
CA MET A 138 -22.65 28.34 14.30
C MET A 138 -23.63 28.51 15.45
N LEU A 139 -23.92 27.44 16.20
CA LEU A 139 -24.82 27.49 17.36
C LEU A 139 -24.25 28.30 18.53
N LEU A 140 -22.93 28.31 18.73
CA LEU A 140 -22.27 29.09 19.79
C LEU A 140 -22.18 30.59 19.50
N LYS A 141 -22.29 31.01 18.24
CA LYS A 141 -22.26 32.44 17.84
C LYS A 141 -23.64 33.11 17.80
N SER A 142 -24.70 32.35 18.07
CA SER A 142 -26.09 32.82 18.01
C SER A 142 -26.73 33.08 19.39
N ASN A 143 -25.97 33.01 20.49
CA ASN A 143 -26.42 33.29 21.86
C ASN A 143 -25.73 34.51 22.45
#